data_AF-A0A2S5M5T8-F1
#
_entry.id   AF-A0A2S5M5T8-F1
#
_cell.length_a   1.000
_cell.length_b   1.000
_cell.length_c   1.000
_cell.angle_alpha   90.00
_cell.angle_beta   90.00
_cell.angle_gamma   90.00
#
_symmetry.space_group_name_H-M   'P 1'
#
loop_
_entity.id
_entity.type
_entity.pdbx_description
1 polymer ?
#
loop_
_entity_poly.entity_id
_entity_poly.type
_entity_poly.pdbx_seq_one_letter_code
_entity_poly.pdbx_strand_id
1 'polypeptide(L)'
;MTSNNPNFRKQNVDETAYVSFREEGLTSSGFTESGIKQFKGTVFDFCAELLSKSVKNAEIEKSPNHKIEITHAHVQSAAQKLSGPIFLPRTSGYTVAAQVGEYICAAIAGAGAGHLDNTTGILAFGLGCTFGVLLIIYRLRGE
;
A
#
# COMPACT_ATOMS: atom_id res chain seq x y z
N MET A 1 16.22 -2.31 29.99
CA MET A 1 15.78 -3.32 28.99
C MET A 1 14.26 -3.34 28.98
N THR A 2 13.66 -2.42 28.23
CA THR A 2 12.20 -2.33 28.08
C THR A 2 11.78 -3.25 26.93
N SER A 3 11.03 -4.30 27.31
CA SER A 3 10.43 -5.28 26.41
C SER A 3 9.52 -4.58 25.40
N ASN A 4 9.94 -4.61 24.14
CA ASN A 4 9.12 -4.22 22.99
C ASN A 4 8.11 -5.37 22.78
N ASN A 5 6.89 -5.22 23.29
CA ASN A 5 5.83 -6.21 23.11
C ASN A 5 5.06 -5.90 21.80
N PRO A 6 5.19 -6.72 20.73
CA PRO A 6 4.56 -6.47 19.43
C PRO A 6 3.05 -6.77 19.38
N ASN A 7 2.40 -7.04 20.51
CA ASN A 7 0.98 -7.45 20.57
C ASN A 7 -0.03 -6.28 20.66
N PHE A 8 0.25 -5.16 19.99
CA PHE A 8 -0.76 -4.09 19.81
C PHE A 8 -1.67 -4.31 18.58
N ARG A 9 -1.43 -5.34 17.77
CA ARG A 9 -2.31 -5.70 16.66
C ARG A 9 -3.27 -6.80 17.11
N LYS A 10 -4.57 -6.48 17.09
CA LYS A 10 -5.72 -7.24 17.61
C LYS A 10 -6.13 -6.88 19.05
N GLN A 11 -6.21 -5.59 19.37
CA GLN A 11 -7.34 -5.20 20.22
C GLN A 11 -8.61 -5.53 19.44
N ASN A 12 -9.55 -6.23 20.09
CA ASN A 12 -10.95 -6.31 19.68
C ASN A 12 -11.48 -4.88 19.53
N VAL A 13 -11.25 -4.27 18.37
CA VAL A 13 -12.06 -3.15 17.93
C VAL A 13 -13.41 -3.80 17.68
N ASP A 14 -14.42 -3.40 18.46
CA ASP A 14 -15.79 -3.83 18.23
C ASP A 14 -16.13 -3.49 16.78
N GLU A 15 -16.08 -4.51 15.91
CA GLU A 15 -16.29 -4.36 14.47
C GLU A 15 -17.66 -3.72 14.22
N THR A 16 -18.61 -3.81 15.16
CA THR A 16 -19.93 -3.20 15.04
C THR A 16 -20.01 -1.74 15.48
N ALA A 17 -18.96 -1.18 16.08
CA ALA A 17 -19.00 0.16 16.67
C ALA A 17 -19.16 1.30 15.64
N TYR A 18 -18.86 1.04 14.36
CA TYR A 18 -18.81 2.09 13.34
C TYR A 18 -19.69 1.83 12.12
N VAL A 19 -19.77 0.58 11.65
CA VAL A 19 -20.50 0.23 10.42
C VAL A 19 -21.10 -1.17 10.54
N SER A 20 -22.33 -1.37 10.05
CA SER A 20 -22.93 -2.70 9.87
C SER A 20 -23.20 -2.97 8.39
N PHE A 21 -23.04 -4.23 7.97
CA PHE A 21 -23.21 -4.66 6.59
C PHE A 21 -24.39 -5.62 6.46
N ARG A 22 -25.24 -5.42 5.45
CA ARG A 22 -26.22 -6.42 5.03
C ARG A 22 -25.58 -7.39 4.04
N GLU A 23 -25.29 -8.62 4.48
CA GLU A 23 -24.63 -9.62 3.64
C GLU A 23 -25.41 -9.94 2.37
N GLU A 24 -26.75 -9.96 2.43
CA GLU A 24 -27.63 -10.18 1.28
C GLU A 24 -27.37 -9.18 0.13
N GLY A 25 -27.04 -7.92 0.46
CA GLY A 25 -26.72 -6.89 -0.53
C GLY A 25 -25.36 -7.12 -1.21
N LEU A 26 -24.40 -7.70 -0.49
CA LEU A 26 -23.07 -8.02 -1.02
C LEU A 26 -23.12 -9.28 -1.89
N THR A 27 -23.84 -10.31 -1.45
CA THR A 27 -24.03 -11.55 -2.21
C THR A 27 -24.81 -11.31 -3.49
N SER A 28 -25.88 -10.49 -3.45
CA SER A 28 -26.64 -10.10 -4.65
C SER A 28 -25.82 -9.25 -5.64
N SER A 29 -24.77 -8.59 -5.18
CA SER A 29 -23.81 -7.87 -6.02
C SER A 29 -22.72 -8.77 -6.62
N GLY A 30 -22.78 -10.09 -6.41
CA GLY A 30 -21.88 -11.07 -7.01
C GLY A 30 -20.55 -11.28 -6.28
N PHE A 31 -20.43 -10.80 -5.04
CA PHE A 31 -19.21 -10.98 -4.25
C PHE A 31 -19.07 -12.45 -3.82
N THR A 32 -17.86 -13.00 -3.94
CA THR A 32 -17.53 -14.30 -3.32
C THR A 32 -17.46 -14.17 -1.80
N GLU A 33 -17.58 -15.27 -1.05
CA GLU A 33 -17.44 -15.24 0.42
C GLU A 33 -16.10 -14.63 0.88
N SER A 34 -15.01 -14.96 0.18
CA SER A 34 -13.69 -14.37 0.44
C SER A 34 -13.66 -12.87 0.13
N GLY A 35 -14.35 -12.44 -0.94
CA GLY A 35 -14.52 -11.04 -1.30
C GLY A 35 -15.34 -10.26 -0.27
N ILE A 36 -16.41 -10.84 0.26
CA ILE A 36 -17.22 -10.24 1.34
C ILE A 36 -16.35 -10.03 2.58
N LYS A 37 -15.57 -11.03 2.98
CA LYS A 37 -14.67 -10.93 4.15
C LYS A 37 -13.62 -9.84 3.97
N GLN A 38 -12.98 -9.77 2.80
CA GLN A 38 -11.98 -8.74 2.50
C GLN A 38 -12.58 -7.35 2.43
N PHE A 39 -13.75 -7.20 1.81
CA PHE A 39 -14.46 -5.93 1.72
C PHE A 39 -14.79 -5.40 3.11
N LYS A 40 -15.42 -6.22 3.96
CA LYS A 40 -15.76 -5.86 5.34
C LYS A 40 -14.51 -5.42 6.11
N GLY A 41 -13.45 -6.22 6.07
CA GLY A 41 -12.19 -5.88 6.74
C GLY A 41 -11.60 -4.55 6.26
N THR A 42 -11.60 -4.32 4.94
CA THR A 42 -11.07 -3.09 4.36
C THR A 42 -11.90 -1.86 4.74
N VAL A 43 -13.22 -1.97 4.74
CA VAL A 43 -14.10 -0.86 5.17
C VAL A 43 -13.94 -0.59 6.65
N PHE A 44 -13.77 -1.61 7.50
CA PHE A 44 -13.47 -1.40 8.92
C PHE A 44 -12.15 -0.68 9.14
N ASP A 45 -11.09 -1.11 8.47
CA ASP A 45 -9.78 -0.45 8.53
C ASP A 45 -9.89 1.02 8.06
N PHE A 46 -10.67 1.28 6.99
CA PHE A 46 -10.93 2.62 6.50
C PHE A 46 -11.67 3.48 7.53
N CYS A 47 -12.73 2.96 8.14
CA CYS A 47 -13.51 3.68 9.16
C CYS A 47 -12.69 3.99 10.41
N ALA A 48 -11.86 3.04 10.86
CA ALA A 48 -10.96 3.25 11.99
C ALA A 48 -9.94 4.36 11.71
N GLU A 49 -9.35 4.36 10.52
CA GLU A 49 -8.39 5.40 10.10
C GLU A 49 -9.08 6.76 9.92
N LEU A 50 -10.28 6.79 9.34
CA LEU A 50 -11.08 8.00 9.18
C LEU A 50 -11.38 8.64 10.54
N LEU A 51 -11.81 7.84 11.52
CA LEU A 51 -12.07 8.31 12.88
C LEU A 51 -10.80 8.86 13.52
N SER A 52 -9.70 8.10 13.47
CA SER A 52 -8.40 8.50 14.03
C SER A 52 -7.92 9.86 13.47
N LYS A 53 -8.00 10.05 12.15
CA LYS A 53 -7.64 11.32 11.52
C LYS A 53 -8.61 12.45 11.86
N SER A 54 -9.91 12.16 11.95
CA SER A 54 -10.92 13.15 12.32
C SER A 54 -10.71 13.66 13.74
N VAL A 55 -10.39 12.77 14.68
CA VAL A 55 -10.01 13.12 16.06
C VAL A 55 -8.77 14.01 16.06
N LYS A 56 -7.73 13.64 15.32
CA LYS A 56 -6.50 14.46 15.23
C LYS A 56 -6.77 15.87 14.69
N ASN A 57 -7.58 15.99 13.64
CA ASN A 57 -7.96 17.29 13.10
C ASN A 57 -8.71 18.11 14.17
N ALA A 58 -9.65 17.49 14.89
CA ALA A 58 -10.41 18.13 15.96
C ALA A 58 -9.53 18.52 17.17
N GLU A 59 -8.49 17.75 17.49
CA GLU A 59 -7.52 18.07 18.54
C GLU A 59 -6.67 19.30 18.22
N ILE A 60 -6.36 19.54 16.94
CA ILE A 60 -5.58 20.71 16.50
C ILE A 60 -6.39 22.00 16.70
N GLU A 61 -7.68 21.97 16.40
CA GLU A 61 -8.56 23.14 16.50
C GLU A 61 -9.07 23.40 17.93
N LYS A 62 -8.87 22.44 18.83
CA LYS A 62 -9.36 22.50 20.20
C LYS A 62 -8.56 23.48 21.06
N SER A 63 -9.29 24.27 21.85
CA SER A 63 -8.71 25.05 22.95
C SER A 63 -8.27 24.18 24.13
N PRO A 64 -7.15 24.49 24.79
CA PRO A 64 -6.70 23.74 25.97
C PRO A 64 -7.80 23.76 27.05
N ASN A 65 -8.12 22.58 27.58
CA ASN A 65 -9.17 22.28 28.58
C ASN A 65 -10.62 22.09 28.09
N HIS A 66 -10.90 22.01 26.79
CA HIS A 66 -12.24 21.64 26.30
C HIS A 66 -12.39 20.15 25.94
N LYS A 67 -13.63 19.65 25.81
CA LYS A 67 -13.84 18.33 25.17
C LYS A 67 -13.66 18.47 23.66
N ILE A 68 -13.27 17.38 22.98
CA ILE A 68 -13.09 17.38 21.53
C ILE A 68 -14.46 17.26 20.87
N GLU A 69 -14.79 18.19 19.97
CA GLU A 69 -15.98 18.11 19.12
C GLU A 69 -15.57 17.71 17.70
N ILE A 70 -16.17 16.64 17.17
CA ILE A 70 -15.91 16.19 15.80
C ILE A 70 -16.98 16.79 14.90
N THR A 71 -16.61 17.79 14.10
CA THR A 71 -17.50 18.42 13.12
C THR A 71 -17.39 17.75 11.75
N HIS A 72 -18.35 18.04 10.87
CA HIS A 72 -18.30 17.60 9.48
C HIS A 72 -16.99 18.02 8.77
N ALA A 73 -16.45 19.20 9.08
CA ALA A 73 -15.22 19.69 8.47
C ALA A 73 -14.01 18.80 8.82
N HIS A 74 -13.91 18.32 10.07
CA HIS A 74 -12.85 17.41 10.50
C HIS A 74 -12.90 16.08 9.75
N VAL A 75 -14.12 15.54 9.59
CA VAL A 75 -14.38 14.27 8.88
C VAL A 75 -14.11 14.42 7.39
N GLN A 76 -14.55 15.51 6.77
CA GLN A 76 -14.32 15.80 5.36
C GLN A 76 -12.83 15.96 5.05
N SER A 77 -12.10 16.71 5.88
CA SER A 77 -10.65 16.88 5.75
C SER A 77 -9.91 15.55 5.93
N ALA A 78 -10.33 14.71 6.88
CA ALA A 78 -9.79 13.37 7.05
C ALA A 78 -10.06 12.47 5.83
N ALA A 79 -11.29 12.50 5.29
CA ALA A 79 -11.68 11.74 4.12
C ALA A 79 -10.87 12.11 2.87
N GLN A 80 -10.70 13.42 2.59
CA GLN A 80 -9.90 13.90 1.47
C GLN A 80 -8.43 13.46 1.56
N LYS A 81 -7.86 13.47 2.77
CA LYS A 81 -6.49 12.98 3.00
C LYS A 81 -6.38 11.46 2.85
N LEU A 82 -7.44 10.72 3.13
CA LEU A 82 -7.47 9.26 3.07
C LEU A 82 -7.76 8.73 1.67
N SER A 83 -8.59 9.41 0.89
CA SER A 83 -8.97 8.99 -0.46
C SER A 83 -7.82 9.05 -1.47
N GLY A 84 -6.77 9.84 -1.18
CA GLY A 84 -5.68 10.09 -2.14
C GLY A 84 -6.21 10.56 -3.51
N PRO A 85 -5.37 10.65 -4.55
CA PRO A 85 -5.87 10.67 -5.91
C PRO A 85 -6.48 9.29 -6.23
N ILE A 86 -7.82 9.24 -6.24
CA ILE A 86 -8.66 8.05 -6.53
C ILE A 86 -8.32 7.37 -7.88
N PHE A 87 -7.56 8.05 -8.74
CA PHE A 87 -7.27 7.66 -10.13
C PHE A 87 -5.85 7.18 -10.42
N LEU A 88 -4.96 7.15 -9.45
CA LEU A 88 -3.64 6.55 -9.69
C LEU A 88 -3.68 5.12 -9.17
N PRO A 89 -3.56 4.09 -10.04
CA PRO A 89 -3.16 2.77 -9.55
C PRO A 89 -1.96 3.02 -8.65
N ARG A 90 -1.94 2.38 -7.49
CA ARG A 90 -0.84 2.50 -6.54
C ARG A 90 0.39 1.83 -7.17
N THR A 91 0.96 2.46 -8.19
CA THR A 91 2.24 2.09 -8.77
C THR A 91 3.23 2.36 -7.67
N SER A 92 3.53 1.29 -6.94
CA SER A 92 4.57 1.27 -5.93
C SER A 92 5.80 1.95 -6.52
N GLY A 93 6.39 2.93 -5.83
CA GLY A 93 7.60 3.61 -6.35
C GLY A 93 8.73 2.62 -6.68
N TYR A 94 8.69 1.43 -6.06
CA TYR A 94 9.56 0.30 -6.35
C TYR A 94 9.34 -0.30 -7.76
N THR A 95 8.15 -0.23 -8.34
CA THR A 95 7.84 -0.68 -9.71
C THR A 95 8.54 0.20 -10.75
N VAL A 96 8.55 1.52 -10.53
CA VAL A 96 9.24 2.48 -11.40
C VAL A 96 10.76 2.29 -11.32
N ALA A 97 11.30 2.12 -10.11
CA ALA A 97 12.71 1.84 -9.90
C ALA A 97 13.15 0.51 -10.56
N ALA A 98 12.30 -0.53 -10.48
CA ALA A 98 12.57 -1.81 -11.15
C ALA A 98 12.62 -1.66 -12.67
N GLN A 99 11.68 -0.92 -13.26
CA GLN A 99 11.65 -0.69 -14.71
C GLN A 99 12.87 0.09 -15.22
N VAL A 100 13.32 1.12 -14.49
CA VAL A 100 14.57 1.83 -14.82
C VAL A 100 15.77 0.89 -14.69
N GLY A 101 15.81 0.05 -13.64
CA GLY A 101 16.84 -0.96 -13.45
C GLY A 101 16.92 -1.98 -14.60
N GLU A 102 15.78 -2.41 -15.14
CA GLU A 102 15.72 -3.32 -16.29
C GLU A 102 16.41 -2.73 -17.52
N TYR A 103 16.17 -1.45 -17.83
CA TYR A 103 16.81 -0.78 -18.96
C TYR A 103 18.32 -0.68 -18.79
N ILE A 104 18.78 -0.38 -17.57
CA ILE A 104 20.23 -0.33 -17.26
C ILE A 104 20.84 -1.71 -17.41
N CYS A 105 20.21 -2.75 -16.87
CA CYS A 105 20.68 -4.13 -17.00
C CYS A 105 20.72 -4.59 -18.46
N ALA A 106 19.71 -4.25 -19.27
CA ALA A 106 19.67 -4.55 -20.69
C ALA A 106 20.79 -3.82 -21.47
N ALA A 107 21.08 -2.56 -21.12
CA ALA A 107 22.18 -1.81 -21.72
C ALA A 107 23.55 -2.42 -21.36
N ILE A 108 23.75 -2.82 -20.10
CA ILE A 108 24.96 -3.51 -19.64
C ILE A 108 25.11 -4.86 -20.35
N ALA A 109 24.03 -5.63 -20.48
CA ALA A 109 24.04 -6.88 -21.19
C ALA A 109 24.39 -6.67 -22.68
N GLY A 110 23.76 -5.71 -23.35
CA GLY A 110 24.05 -5.36 -24.74
C GLY A 110 25.50 -4.93 -24.96
N ALA A 111 26.05 -4.10 -24.06
CA ALA A 111 27.45 -3.68 -24.11
C ALA A 111 28.43 -4.84 -23.88
N GLY A 112 28.11 -5.74 -22.95
CA GLY A 112 28.89 -6.95 -22.66
C GLY A 112 28.87 -7.96 -23.79
N ALA A 113 27.72 -8.11 -24.48
CA ALA A 113 27.58 -9.00 -25.63
C ALA A 113 28.51 -8.62 -26.80
N GLY A 114 28.88 -7.34 -26.92
CA GLY A 114 29.84 -6.87 -27.92
C GLY A 114 31.31 -7.23 -27.62
N HIS A 115 31.62 -7.72 -26.42
CA HIS A 115 32.98 -7.98 -25.95
C HIS A 115 33.13 -9.36 -25.28
N LEU A 116 32.51 -10.39 -25.87
CA LEU A 116 32.53 -11.77 -25.37
C LEU A 116 33.89 -12.46 -25.51
N ASP A 117 34.84 -11.81 -26.17
CA ASP A 117 36.23 -12.24 -26.31
C ASP A 117 37.05 -12.03 -25.02
N ASN A 118 36.59 -11.17 -24.11
CA ASN A 118 37.26 -10.87 -22.86
C ASN A 118 36.37 -11.18 -21.64
N THR A 119 37.01 -11.62 -20.55
CA THR A 119 36.34 -11.99 -19.29
C THR A 119 35.41 -10.90 -18.77
N THR A 120 35.78 -9.63 -18.94
CA THR A 120 34.97 -8.47 -18.54
C THR A 120 33.63 -8.38 -19.28
N GLY A 121 33.62 -8.64 -20.60
CA GLY A 121 32.38 -8.61 -21.38
C GLY A 121 31.48 -9.82 -21.10
N ILE A 122 32.08 -11.00 -20.88
CA ILE A 122 31.34 -12.19 -20.43
C ILE A 122 30.65 -11.94 -19.09
N LEU A 123 31.35 -11.33 -18.13
CA LEU A 123 30.78 -10.98 -16.82
C LEU A 123 29.68 -9.92 -16.94
N ALA A 124 29.89 -8.87 -17.74
CA ALA A 124 28.89 -7.83 -17.96
C ALA A 124 27.61 -8.40 -18.60
N PHE A 125 27.76 -9.29 -19.60
CA PHE A 125 26.64 -9.96 -20.24
C PHE A 125 25.87 -10.87 -19.27
N GLY A 126 26.58 -11.75 -18.56
CA GLY A 126 25.96 -12.71 -17.65
C GLY A 126 25.25 -12.04 -16.47
N LEU A 127 25.90 -11.06 -15.83
CA LEU A 127 25.30 -10.33 -14.71
C LEU A 127 24.15 -9.43 -15.19
N GLY A 128 24.31 -8.73 -16.32
CA GLY A 128 23.26 -7.89 -16.90
C GLY A 128 21.97 -8.68 -17.18
N CYS A 129 22.10 -9.83 -17.84
CA CYS A 129 20.96 -10.73 -18.11
C CYS A 129 20.33 -11.25 -16.81
N THR A 130 21.15 -11.70 -15.86
CA THR A 130 20.66 -12.29 -14.60
C THR A 130 19.88 -11.27 -13.77
N PHE A 131 20.45 -10.08 -13.54
CA PHE A 131 19.78 -9.03 -12.78
C PHE A 131 18.57 -8.45 -13.51
N GLY A 132 18.64 -8.32 -14.84
CA GLY A 132 17.51 -7.87 -15.65
C GLY A 132 16.31 -8.81 -15.53
N VAL A 133 16.52 -10.12 -15.64
CA VAL A 133 15.46 -11.12 -15.47
C VAL A 133 14.89 -11.11 -14.05
N LEU A 134 15.74 -11.00 -13.02
CA LEU A 134 15.28 -10.91 -11.63
C LEU A 134 14.41 -9.68 -11.38
N LEU A 135 14.76 -8.53 -11.97
CA LEU A 135 13.96 -7.31 -11.87
C LEU A 135 12.60 -7.46 -12.57
N ILE A 136 12.57 -8.09 -13.75
CA ILE A 136 11.32 -8.40 -14.46
C ILE A 136 10.42 -9.30 -13.60
N ILE A 137 10.97 -10.36 -13.00
CA ILE A 137 10.22 -11.26 -12.13
C ILE A 137 9.71 -10.54 -10.88
N TYR A 138 10.54 -9.68 -10.28
CA TYR A 138 10.16 -8.87 -9.12
C TYR A 138 9.01 -7.92 -9.47
N ARG A 139 9.07 -7.26 -10.63
CA ARG A 139 7.98 -6.40 -11.12
C ARG A 139 6.69 -7.19 -11.32
N LEU A 140 6.75 -8.31 -12.04
CA LEU A 140 5.57 -9.15 -12.34
C LEU A 140 4.93 -9.80 -11.11
N ARG A 141 5.68 -9.97 -10.01
CA ARG A 141 5.15 -10.45 -8.72
C ARG A 141 4.59 -9.34 -7.83
N GLY A 142 4.95 -8.09 -8.09
CA GLY A 142 4.53 -6.92 -7.33
C GLY A 142 3.30 -6.22 -7.90
N GLU A 143 2.87 -6.59 -9.11
CA GLU A 143 1.60 -6.25 -9.76
C GLU A 143 0.49 -7.23 -9.36
#